data_AF-A0A0T9R172-F1
#
_entry.id   AF-A0A0T9R172-F1
#
_cell.length_a   1.000
_cell.length_b   1.000
_cell.length_c   1.000
_cell.angle_alpha   90.00
_cell.angle_beta   90.00
_cell.angle_gamma   90.00
#
_symmetry.space_group_name_H-M   'P 1'
#
loop_
_entity.id
_entity.type
_entity.pdbx_description
1 polymer ?
#
loop_
_entity_poly.entity_id
_entity_poly.type
_entity_poly.pdbx_seq_one_letter_code
_entity_poly.pdbx_strand_id
1 'polypeptide(L)'
;MADLNFTHLHGLTQMKMLFPELTEKQFRLTYYWVVGGDMVDIAKLSESSLDAVKKTLQRTRQNLGCDRLETVRLIFLARIETAKFIQTSIIIDMLNKSNLFN
;
A
#
# COMPACT_ATOMS: atom_id res chain seq x y z
N MET A 1 -15.05 -11.84 -7.24
CA MET A 1 -14.41 -10.50 -7.22
C MET A 1 -14.59 -9.97 -5.81
N ALA A 2 -13.50 -9.66 -5.11
CA ALA A 2 -13.63 -9.07 -3.77
C ALA A 2 -14.17 -7.65 -3.93
N ASP A 3 -15.33 -7.39 -3.33
CA ASP A 3 -15.94 -6.08 -3.29
C ASP A 3 -15.09 -5.18 -2.37
N LEU A 4 -14.29 -4.29 -2.97
CA LEU A 4 -13.47 -3.33 -2.26
C LEU A 4 -14.36 -2.18 -1.80
N ASN A 5 -15.16 -2.43 -0.76
CA ASN A 5 -16.08 -1.44 -0.22
C ASN A 5 -15.30 -0.29 0.45
N PHE A 6 -15.49 0.92 -0.07
CA PHE A 6 -14.65 2.10 0.19
C PHE A 6 -14.93 2.83 1.52
N THR A 7 -15.68 2.23 2.45
CA THR A 7 -15.71 2.69 3.86
C THR A 7 -14.34 2.63 4.55
N HIS A 8 -13.37 1.90 3.96
CA HIS A 8 -11.95 1.85 4.35
C HIS A 8 -11.04 2.95 3.77
N LEU A 9 -11.59 4.00 3.12
CA LEU A 9 -10.80 5.09 2.53
C LEU A 9 -9.76 5.69 3.51
N HIS A 10 -10.11 5.74 4.80
CA HIS A 10 -9.20 6.21 5.85
C HIS A 10 -7.96 5.33 6.01
N GLY A 11 -8.09 4.00 5.90
CA GLY A 11 -6.96 3.07 6.05
C GLY A 11 -5.96 3.16 4.89
N LEU A 12 -6.45 3.30 3.66
CA LEU A 12 -5.61 3.53 2.48
C LEU A 12 -4.90 4.89 2.53
N THR A 13 -5.62 5.95 2.93
CA THR A 13 -5.02 7.28 3.12
C THR A 13 -3.99 7.28 4.25
N GLN A 14 -4.19 6.52 5.33
CA GLN A 14 -3.20 6.38 6.39
C GLN A 14 -1.97 5.60 5.93
N MET A 15 -2.15 4.52 5.16
CA MET A 15 -1.04 3.74 4.60
C MET A 15 -0.17 4.55 3.64
N LYS A 16 -0.72 5.55 2.95
CA LYS A 16 0.06 6.47 2.11
C LYS A 16 1.18 7.17 2.89
N MET A 17 0.98 7.44 4.18
CA MET A 17 1.99 8.09 5.03
C MET A 17 3.28 7.27 5.15
N LEU A 18 3.22 5.96 4.92
CA LEU A 18 4.38 5.06 4.90
C LEU A 18 5.26 5.24 3.65
N PHE A 19 4.78 6.01 2.66
CA PHE A 19 5.42 6.20 1.36
C PHE A 19 5.51 7.69 1.00
N PRO A 20 6.23 8.51 1.79
CA PRO A 20 6.29 9.97 1.58
C PRO A 20 6.91 10.36 0.24
N GLU A 21 7.73 9.49 -0.36
CA GLU A 21 8.38 9.69 -1.65
C GLU A 21 7.46 9.49 -2.87
N LEU A 22 6.23 9.00 -2.66
CA LEU A 22 5.24 8.84 -3.72
C LEU A 22 4.19 9.94 -3.71
N THR A 23 3.74 10.31 -4.89
CA THR A 23 2.44 10.98 -5.05
C THR A 23 1.29 10.01 -4.72
N GLU A 24 0.10 10.56 -4.46
CA GLU A 24 -1.09 9.77 -4.21
C GLU A 24 -1.41 8.80 -5.35
N LYS A 25 -1.27 9.27 -6.60
CA LYS A 25 -1.48 8.45 -7.81
C LYS A 25 -0.48 7.29 -7.88
N GLN A 26 0.80 7.56 -7.64
CA GLN A 26 1.84 6.53 -7.63
C GLN A 26 1.57 5.49 -6.54
N PHE A 27 1.21 5.92 -5.33
CA PHE A 27 0.91 5.02 -4.22
C PHE A 27 -0.26 4.10 -4.53
N ARG A 28 -1.44 4.64 -4.89
CA ARG A 28 -2.64 3.82 -5.14
C ARG A 28 -2.40 2.79 -6.24
N LEU A 29 -1.84 3.23 -7.36
CA LEU A 29 -1.55 2.36 -8.50
C LEU A 29 -0.55 1.26 -8.11
N THR A 30 0.52 1.62 -7.41
CA THR A 30 1.53 0.64 -6.98
C THR A 30 0.94 -0.31 -5.94
N TYR A 31 0.13 0.15 -5.00
CA TYR A 31 -0.53 -0.68 -4.01
C TYR A 31 -1.39 -1.77 -4.68
N TYR A 32 -2.24 -1.40 -5.65
CA TYR A 32 -3.04 -2.38 -6.39
C TYR A 32 -2.19 -3.43 -7.09
N TRP A 33 -1.08 -3.02 -7.72
CA TRP A 33 -0.16 -3.95 -8.34
C TRP A 33 0.51 -4.89 -7.32
N VAL A 34 0.96 -4.34 -6.19
CA VAL A 34 1.64 -5.11 -5.12
C VAL A 34 0.73 -6.20 -4.57
N VAL A 35 -0.55 -5.90 -4.33
CA VAL A 35 -1.53 -6.87 -3.78
C VAL A 35 -2.03 -7.89 -4.81
N GLY A 36 -1.51 -7.88 -6.04
CA GLY A 36 -1.82 -8.89 -7.05
C GLY A 36 -2.66 -8.40 -8.23
N GLY A 37 -3.00 -7.11 -8.29
CA GLY A 37 -3.73 -6.54 -9.41
C GLY A 37 -2.94 -6.62 -10.72
N ASP A 38 -3.62 -7.04 -11.78
CA ASP A 38 -3.05 -7.04 -13.13
C ASP A 38 -2.95 -5.60 -13.69
N MET A 39 -1.92 -5.34 -14.49
CA MET A 39 -1.69 -3.99 -15.03
C MET A 39 -2.80 -3.53 -15.98
N VAL A 40 -3.47 -4.44 -16.69
CA VAL A 40 -4.60 -4.13 -17.58
C VAL A 40 -5.82 -3.73 -16.75
N ASP A 41 -6.08 -4.43 -15.66
CA ASP A 41 -7.21 -4.10 -14.78
C ASP A 41 -6.96 -2.81 -14.01
N ILE A 42 -5.72 -2.56 -13.58
CA ILE A 42 -5.31 -1.30 -12.98
C ILE A 42 -5.45 -0.14 -13.98
N ALA A 43 -5.08 -0.36 -15.25
CA ALA A 43 -5.25 0.65 -16.30
C ALA A 43 -6.72 1.05 -16.46
N LYS A 44 -7.64 0.08 -16.49
CA LYS A 44 -9.09 0.32 -16.52
C LYS A 44 -9.57 1.05 -15.27
N LEU A 45 -9.19 0.58 -14.08
CA LEU A 45 -9.60 1.16 -12.79
C LEU A 45 -9.12 2.61 -12.63
N SER A 46 -7.96 2.94 -13.19
CA SER A 46 -7.36 4.27 -13.10
C SER A 46 -7.61 5.15 -14.33
N GLU A 47 -8.52 4.74 -15.22
CA GLU A 47 -8.85 5.43 -16.48
C GLU A 47 -7.59 5.87 -17.26
N SER A 48 -6.59 4.99 -17.28
CA SER A 48 -5.25 5.26 -17.80
C SER A 48 -4.85 4.21 -18.84
N SER A 49 -3.88 4.51 -19.70
CA SER A 49 -3.32 3.51 -20.61
C SER A 49 -2.38 2.54 -19.88
N LEU A 50 -2.22 1.33 -20.42
CA LEU A 50 -1.26 0.34 -19.89
C LEU A 50 0.18 0.89 -19.81
N ASP A 51 0.59 1.68 -20.80
CA ASP A 51 1.90 2.32 -20.80
C ASP A 51 2.03 3.39 -19.70
N ALA A 52 0.96 4.11 -19.41
CA ALA A 52 0.94 5.04 -18.28
C ALA A 52 1.07 4.30 -16.94
N VAL A 53 0.48 3.11 -16.79
CA VAL A 53 0.66 2.24 -15.62
C VAL A 53 2.12 1.81 -15.49
N LYS A 54 2.72 1.27 -16.55
CA LYS A 54 4.13 0.85 -16.57
C LYS A 54 5.08 2.01 -16.23
N LYS A 55 4.86 3.18 -16.84
CA LYS A 55 5.65 4.39 -16.58
C LYS A 55 5.49 4.88 -15.14
N THR A 56 4.30 4.74 -14.56
CA THR A 56 4.07 5.07 -13.15
C THR A 56 4.84 4.13 -12.23
N LEU A 57 4.78 2.82 -12.47
CA LEU A 57 5.54 1.82 -11.72
C LEU A 57 7.06 2.03 -11.84
N GLN A 58 7.54 2.38 -13.03
CA GLN A 58 8.94 2.72 -13.25
C GLN A 58 9.36 3.95 -12.44
N ARG A 59 8.53 5.01 -12.40
CA ARG A 59 8.79 6.19 -11.57
C ARG A 59 8.75 5.86 -10.09
N THR A 60 7.79 5.05 -9.63
CA THR A 60 7.75 4.57 -8.25
C THR A 60 9.03 3.83 -7.87
N ARG A 61 9.51 2.94 -8.76
CA ARG A 61 10.80 2.24 -8.58
C ARG A 61 11.96 3.21 -8.40
N GLN A 62 12.03 4.25 -9.23
CA GLN A 62 13.08 5.28 -9.14
C GLN A 62 12.97 6.10 -7.84
N ASN A 63 11.76 6.53 -7.47
CA ASN A 63 11.52 7.29 -6.24
C ASN A 63 11.89 6.51 -4.98
N LEU A 64 11.71 5.18 -5.01
CA LEU A 64 12.09 4.27 -3.92
C LEU A 64 13.57 3.88 -3.94
N GLY A 65 14.35 4.33 -4.92
CA GLY A 65 15.77 3.97 -5.05
C GLY A 65 16.01 2.48 -5.36
N CYS A 66 15.06 1.82 -6.02
CA CYS A 66 15.14 0.39 -6.33
C CYS A 66 15.71 0.15 -7.72
N ASP A 67 16.51 -0.90 -7.90
CA ASP A 67 16.99 -1.32 -9.23
C ASP A 67 15.95 -2.12 -10.02
N ARG A 68 15.11 -2.86 -9.30
CA ARG A 68 14.14 -3.80 -9.88
C ARG A 68 12.72 -3.53 -9.38
N LEU A 69 11.73 -3.84 -10.20
CA LEU A 69 10.33 -3.62 -9.84
C LEU A 69 9.87 -4.64 -8.79
N GLU A 70 10.45 -5.83 -8.79
CA GLU A 70 10.24 -6.87 -7.79
C GLU A 70 10.65 -6.39 -6.39
N THR A 71 11.72 -5.60 -6.28
CA THR A 71 12.16 -4.98 -5.03
C THR A 71 11.14 -3.98 -4.49
N VAL A 72 10.47 -3.23 -5.37
CA VAL A 72 9.37 -2.33 -4.97
C VAL A 72 8.27 -3.11 -4.26
N ARG A 73 7.93 -4.30 -4.77
CA ARG A 73 6.91 -5.17 -4.16
C ARG A 73 7.30 -5.57 -2.74
N LEU A 74 8.55 -6.00 -2.55
CA LEU A 74 9.07 -6.38 -1.24
C LEU A 74 9.04 -5.21 -0.25
N ILE A 75 9.51 -4.02 -0.66
CA ILE A 75 9.53 -2.84 0.22
C ILE A 75 8.11 -2.43 0.61
N PHE A 76 7.18 -2.41 -0.34
CA PHE A 76 5.78 -2.07 -0.06
C PHE A 76 5.18 -3.02 0.98
N LEU A 77 5.31 -4.33 0.74
CA LEU A 77 4.80 -5.35 1.67
C LEU A 77 5.47 -5.23 3.03
N ALA A 78 6.80 -5.11 3.08
CA ALA A 78 7.53 -4.98 4.33
C ALA A 78 7.06 -3.78 5.16
N ARG A 79 6.91 -2.60 4.55
CA ARG A 79 6.43 -1.40 5.28
C ARG A 79 5.00 -1.57 5.79
N ILE A 80 4.11 -2.11 4.96
CA ILE A 80 2.71 -2.31 5.31
C ILE A 80 2.55 -3.35 6.42
N GLU A 81 3.20 -4.51 6.29
CA GLU A 81 3.14 -5.58 7.30
C GLU A 81 3.80 -5.16 8.61
N THR A 82 4.92 -4.42 8.55
CA THR A 82 5.53 -3.84 9.76
C THR A 82 4.58 -2.88 10.47
N ALA A 83 3.90 -2.00 9.72
CA ALA A 83 2.95 -1.06 10.30
C ALA A 83 1.75 -1.78 10.95
N LYS A 84 1.20 -2.81 10.28
CA LYS A 84 0.12 -3.64 10.83
C LYS A 84 0.56 -4.37 12.10
N PHE A 85 1.77 -4.92 12.12
CA PHE A 85 2.32 -5.61 13.28
C PHE A 85 2.42 -4.66 14.48
N ILE A 86 3.05 -3.48 14.31
CA ILE A 86 3.18 -2.48 15.37
C ILE A 86 1.82 -2.04 15.91
N GLN A 87 0.86 -1.75 15.02
CA GLN A 87 -0.49 -1.36 15.42
C GLN A 87 -1.17 -2.45 16.27
N THR A 88 -1.01 -3.71 15.87
CA THR A 88 -1.57 -4.86 16.59
C THR A 88 -0.93 -5.03 17.96
N SER A 89 0.40 -4.90 18.07
CA SER A 89 1.12 -4.99 19.35
C SER A 89 0.66 -3.91 20.34
N ILE A 90 0.50 -2.66 19.88
CA ILE A 90 0.01 -1.57 20.72
C ILE A 90 -1.41 -1.87 21.24
N ILE A 91 -2.31 -2.36 20.38
CA ILE A 91 -3.67 -2.70 20.78
C ILE A 91 -3.67 -3.82 21.83
N ILE A 92 -2.85 -4.87 21.64
CA ILE A 92 -2.71 -5.95 22.62
C ILE A 92 -2.21 -5.42 23.96
N ASP A 93 -1.19 -4.56 23.96
CA ASP A 93 -0.68 -3.94 25.19
C ASP A 93 -1.73 -3.09 25.90
N MET A 94 -2.55 -2.35 25.14
CA MET A 94 -3.66 -1.56 25.70
C MET A 94 -4.72 -2.45 26.34
N LEU A 95 -5.11 -3.55 25.68
CA LEU A 95 -6.09 -4.50 26.20
C LEU A 95 -5.59 -5.22 27.45
N ASN A 96 -4.31 -5.61 27.47
CA ASN A 96 -3.68 -6.22 28.64
C ASN A 96 -3.65 -5.24 29.83
N LYS A 97 -3.33 -3.97 29.58
CA LYS A 97 -3.40 -2.94 30.62
C LYS A 97 -4.81 -2.75 31.14
N SER A 98 -5.84 -2.67 30.28
CA SER A 98 -7.23 -2.52 30.75
C SER A 98 -7.74 -3.71 31.56
N ASN A 99 -7.29 -4.92 31.24
CA ASN A 99 -7.68 -6.14 31.97
C ASN A 99 -6.97 -6.30 33.33
N LEU A 100 -5.87 -5.56 33.57
CA LEU A 100 -5.19 -5.54 34.87
C LEU A 100 -5.84 -4.57 35.88
N PHE A 101 -6.73 -3.70 35.42
CA PHE A 101 -7.46 -2.72 36.26
C PHE A 101 -8.94 -3.09 36.47
N ASN A 102 -9.37 -4.27 36.00
CA ASN A 102 -10.67 -4.90 36.30
C ASN A 102 -10.44 -6.12 37.19
#